data_AF-A0A2V8SLG5-F1
#
_entry.id   AF-A0A2V8SLG5-F1
#
_cell.length_a   1.000
_cell.length_b   1.000
_cell.length_c   1.000
_cell.angle_alpha   90.00
_cell.angle_beta   90.00
_cell.angle_gamma   90.00
#
_symmetry.space_group_name_H-M   'P 1'
#
loop_
_entity.id
_entity.type
_entity.pdbx_description
1 polymer ?
#
loop_
_entity_poly.entity_id
_entity_poly.type
_entity_poly.pdbx_seq_one_letter_code
_entity_poly.pdbx_strand_id
1 'polypeptide(L)'
;MEFNPNNNVIKLCLQGMGMEDKDEPEGAGRLFLQAWNESTNDFEKFTAAYYVARHQDNVRDKLKWLETSLQFALKIDDASVKAAFPSLYSNIAKCHEDLGELEDAKKNYELANSFTDNPSDDGPFYHGTRADLQVGDLLTPGGTSNYKSDLVMNHIYFTAIANGAGLAAALASGDSPERVYIVEPTGSFEHDPNVTDKKFPGNPTRSYRSAAPLRIVGEVTDWVRQTPEQLQQWRDKLANVKGEIIN
;
A
#
# COMPACT_ATOMS: atom_id res chain seq x y z
N MET A 1 9.96 6.25 -6.81
CA MET A 1 10.44 4.86 -6.97
C MET A 1 9.21 3.97 -7.06
N GLU A 2 9.11 3.15 -8.10
CA GLU A 2 7.96 2.25 -8.26
C GLU A 2 8.21 0.92 -7.53
N PHE A 3 7.23 0.44 -6.77
CA PHE A 3 7.31 -0.85 -6.09
C PHE A 3 7.45 -1.98 -7.12
N ASN A 4 8.50 -2.80 -6.96
CA ASN A 4 8.76 -3.89 -7.87
C ASN A 4 8.64 -5.25 -7.14
N PRO A 5 7.60 -6.06 -7.41
CA PRO A 5 7.45 -7.38 -6.80
C PRO A 5 8.53 -8.37 -7.24
N ASN A 6 9.25 -8.09 -8.33
CA ASN A 6 10.37 -8.90 -8.79
C ASN A 6 11.69 -8.61 -8.06
N ASN A 7 11.74 -7.53 -7.26
CA ASN A 7 12.89 -7.21 -6.43
C ASN A 7 13.17 -8.34 -5.43
N ASN A 8 14.44 -8.73 -5.29
CA ASN A 8 14.84 -9.86 -4.48
C ASN A 8 14.56 -9.65 -2.97
N VAL A 9 14.83 -8.46 -2.44
CA VAL A 9 14.52 -8.10 -1.05
C VAL A 9 13.01 -8.17 -0.80
N ILE A 10 12.20 -7.67 -1.74
CA ILE A 10 10.73 -7.77 -1.66
C ILE A 10 10.27 -9.23 -1.67
N LYS A 11 10.87 -10.10 -2.50
CA LYS A 11 10.56 -11.53 -2.51
C LYS A 11 10.89 -12.21 -1.19
N LEU A 12 12.05 -11.92 -0.61
CA LEU A 12 12.45 -12.44 0.70
C LEU A 12 11.47 -12.00 1.79
N CYS A 13 11.05 -10.73 1.78
CA CYS A 13 10.02 -10.25 2.71
C CYS A 13 8.67 -10.96 2.52
N LEU A 14 8.23 -11.18 1.27
CA LEU A 14 6.99 -11.94 0.99
C LEU A 14 7.09 -13.39 1.46
N GLN A 15 8.24 -14.04 1.27
CA GLN A 15 8.47 -15.39 1.78
C GLN A 15 8.44 -15.41 3.31
N GLY A 16 9.07 -14.42 3.96
CA GLY A 16 9.05 -14.26 5.41
C GLY A 16 7.63 -14.11 5.95
N MET A 17 6.81 -13.24 5.34
CA MET A 17 5.38 -13.13 5.68
C MET A 17 4.63 -14.46 5.49
N GLY A 18 4.93 -15.20 4.41
CA GLY A 18 4.33 -16.51 4.19
C GLY A 18 4.75 -17.57 5.23
N MET A 19 5.89 -17.40 5.91
CA MET A 19 6.28 -18.22 7.07
C MET A 19 5.54 -17.78 8.33
N GLU A 20 5.32 -16.47 8.53
CA GLU A 20 4.48 -15.96 9.62
C GLU A 20 3.05 -16.49 9.52
N ASP A 21 2.46 -16.50 8.33
CA ASP A 21 1.11 -17.04 8.07
C ASP A 21 0.99 -18.55 8.38
N LYS A 22 2.13 -19.25 8.49
CA LYS A 22 2.23 -20.67 8.84
C LYS A 22 2.68 -20.91 10.28
N ASP A 23 2.74 -19.85 11.10
CA ASP A 23 3.24 -19.89 12.48
C ASP A 23 4.71 -20.39 12.58
N GLU A 24 5.56 -20.04 11.60
CA GLU A 24 7.00 -20.38 11.57
C GLU A 24 7.90 -19.14 11.80
N PRO A 25 7.92 -18.54 13.01
CA PRO A 25 8.56 -17.24 13.26
C PRO A 25 10.09 -17.25 13.09
N GLU A 26 10.78 -18.34 13.47
CA GLU A 26 12.24 -18.45 13.27
C GLU A 26 12.61 -18.45 11.78
N GLY A 27 11.79 -19.12 10.96
CA GLY A 27 11.95 -19.13 9.49
C GLY A 27 11.76 -17.74 8.90
N ALA A 28 10.72 -17.03 9.35
CA ALA A 28 10.45 -15.65 8.96
C ALA A 28 11.61 -14.71 9.33
N GLY A 29 12.08 -14.75 10.58
CA GLY A 29 13.20 -13.92 11.05
C GLY A 29 14.48 -14.10 10.23
N ARG A 30 14.82 -15.36 9.85
CA ARG A 30 15.98 -15.64 8.98
C ARG A 30 15.83 -14.99 7.60
N LEU A 31 14.64 -15.08 7.00
CA LEU A 31 14.38 -14.47 5.68
C LEU A 31 14.45 -12.95 5.72
N PHE A 32 13.93 -12.32 6.78
CA PHE A 32 14.03 -10.86 6.94
C PHE A 32 15.45 -10.38 7.16
N LEU A 33 16.26 -11.11 7.95
CA LEU A 33 17.68 -10.82 8.11
C LEU A 33 18.47 -11.01 6.80
N GLN A 34 18.13 -12.03 6.02
CA GLN A 34 18.70 -12.22 4.69
C GLN A 34 18.35 -11.02 3.78
N ALA A 35 17.09 -10.58 3.76
CA ALA A 35 16.66 -9.40 3.02
C ALA A 35 17.45 -8.15 3.42
N TRP A 36 17.74 -7.98 4.72
CA TRP A 36 18.58 -6.90 5.21
C TRP A 36 20.02 -7.01 4.71
N ASN A 37 20.63 -8.19 4.77
CA ASN A 37 22.02 -8.39 4.34
C ASN A 37 22.20 -8.21 2.83
N GLU A 38 21.18 -8.57 2.04
CA GLU A 38 21.20 -8.47 0.58
C GLU A 38 20.74 -7.11 0.04
N SER A 39 20.18 -6.24 0.89
CA SER A 39 19.74 -4.91 0.48
C SER A 39 20.89 -3.99 0.07
N THR A 40 20.68 -3.28 -1.04
CA THR A 40 21.71 -2.49 -1.75
C THR A 40 21.39 -1.01 -1.86
N ASN A 41 20.14 -0.61 -1.59
CA ASN A 41 19.68 0.77 -1.66
C ASN A 41 18.80 1.13 -0.45
N ASP A 42 18.53 2.43 -0.28
CA ASP A 42 17.81 2.95 0.89
C ASP A 42 16.39 2.38 0.99
N PHE A 43 15.68 2.16 -0.12
CA PHE A 43 14.33 1.58 -0.11
C PHE A 43 14.32 0.12 0.37
N GLU A 44 15.27 -0.67 -0.11
CA GLU A 44 15.44 -2.05 0.34
C GLU A 44 15.85 -2.11 1.82
N LYS A 45 16.76 -1.23 2.26
CA LYS A 45 17.19 -1.13 3.66
C LYS A 45 16.04 -0.74 4.59
N PHE A 46 15.27 0.28 4.19
CA PHE A 46 14.04 0.71 4.86
C PHE A 46 13.07 -0.48 5.05
N THR A 47 12.75 -1.16 3.94
CA THR A 47 11.77 -2.25 3.93
C THR A 47 12.26 -3.44 4.76
N ALA A 48 13.50 -3.88 4.57
CA ALA A 48 14.04 -5.02 5.29
C ALA A 48 14.16 -4.77 6.80
N ALA A 49 14.66 -3.58 7.20
CA ALA A 49 14.76 -3.21 8.61
C ALA A 49 13.39 -3.22 9.32
N TYR A 50 12.33 -2.77 8.64
CA TYR A 50 10.96 -2.81 9.16
C TYR A 50 10.53 -4.23 9.54
N TYR A 51 10.79 -5.23 8.69
CA TYR A 51 10.43 -6.60 9.00
C TYR A 51 11.35 -7.25 10.03
N VAL A 52 12.65 -6.94 10.02
CA VAL A 52 13.56 -7.44 11.05
C VAL A 52 13.09 -6.99 12.44
N ALA A 53 12.59 -5.75 12.58
CA ALA A 53 12.05 -5.23 13.84
C ALA A 53 10.92 -6.09 14.42
N ARG A 54 10.11 -6.75 13.58
CA ARG A 54 8.96 -7.57 14.02
C ARG A 54 9.37 -8.85 14.75
N HIS A 55 10.61 -9.31 14.55
CA HIS A 55 11.15 -10.58 15.06
C HIS A 55 12.26 -10.38 16.09
N GLN A 56 12.29 -9.24 16.77
CA GLN A 56 13.23 -9.00 17.87
C GLN A 56 12.65 -9.44 19.20
N ASP A 57 13.47 -10.10 20.03
CA ASP A 57 13.05 -10.67 21.32
C ASP A 57 12.80 -9.61 22.41
N ASN A 58 13.37 -8.42 22.24
CA ASN A 58 13.24 -7.34 23.22
C ASN A 58 12.93 -5.99 22.56
N VAL A 59 12.33 -5.12 23.38
CA VAL A 59 11.84 -3.81 22.93
C VAL A 59 12.98 -2.89 22.46
N ARG A 60 14.18 -2.96 23.06
CA ARG A 60 15.32 -2.11 22.66
C ARG A 60 15.83 -2.46 21.27
N ASP A 61 15.96 -3.75 20.96
CA ASP A 61 16.38 -4.18 19.63
C ASP A 61 15.30 -3.89 18.59
N LYS A 62 14.02 -4.08 18.94
CA LYS A 62 12.90 -3.67 18.08
C LYS A 62 12.95 -2.18 17.77
N LEU A 63 13.10 -1.34 18.79
CA LEU A 63 13.22 0.12 18.65
C LEU A 63 14.37 0.47 17.70
N LYS A 64 15.56 -0.08 17.93
CA LYS A 64 16.74 0.17 17.09
C LYS A 64 16.49 -0.15 15.61
N TRP A 65 15.80 -1.26 15.32
CA TRP A 65 15.47 -1.62 13.94
C TRP A 65 14.39 -0.72 13.32
N LEU A 66 13.39 -0.29 14.10
CA LEU A 66 12.41 0.69 13.64
C LEU A 66 13.05 2.06 13.37
N GLU A 67 13.95 2.53 14.22
CA GLU A 67 14.72 3.76 14.01
C GLU A 67 15.63 3.63 12.78
N THR A 68 16.26 2.47 12.58
CA THR A 68 17.04 2.19 11.38
C THR A 68 16.16 2.26 10.13
N SER A 69 14.99 1.63 10.16
CA SER A 69 14.02 1.68 9.06
C SER A 69 13.62 3.12 8.75
N LEU A 70 13.25 3.90 9.78
CA LEU A 70 12.91 5.32 9.66
C LEU A 70 14.06 6.14 9.08
N GLN A 71 15.30 5.93 9.53
CA GLN A 71 16.47 6.64 9.03
C GLN A 71 16.65 6.48 7.51
N PHE A 72 16.43 5.26 6.99
CA PHE A 72 16.47 5.03 5.55
C PHE A 72 15.25 5.60 4.84
N ALA A 73 14.07 5.50 5.44
CA ALA A 73 12.83 6.05 4.88
C ALA A 73 12.91 7.58 4.70
N LEU A 74 13.50 8.30 5.67
CA LEU A 74 13.68 9.75 5.63
C LEU A 74 14.61 10.24 4.51
N LYS A 75 15.46 9.37 3.95
CA LYS A 75 16.33 9.72 2.80
C LYS A 75 15.61 9.63 1.46
N ILE A 76 14.43 9.03 1.44
CA ILE A 76 13.68 8.76 0.21
C ILE A 76 12.61 9.83 0.05
N ASP A 77 12.77 10.66 -0.98
CA ASP A 77 11.74 11.64 -1.35
C ASP A 77 10.70 10.99 -2.26
N ASP A 78 9.81 10.19 -1.67
CA ASP A 78 8.75 9.48 -2.39
C ASP A 78 7.45 9.41 -1.59
N ALA A 79 6.32 9.72 -2.24
CA ALA A 79 5.00 9.74 -1.60
C ALA A 79 4.58 8.37 -1.05
N SER A 80 4.97 7.27 -1.70
CA SER A 80 4.66 5.91 -1.22
C SER A 80 5.38 5.56 0.08
N VAL A 81 6.60 6.08 0.29
CA VAL A 81 7.40 5.86 1.50
C VAL A 81 6.97 6.81 2.61
N LYS A 82 6.67 8.07 2.31
CA LYS A 82 6.14 9.04 3.29
C LYS A 82 4.85 8.54 3.95
N ALA A 83 4.02 7.79 3.23
CA ALA A 83 2.84 7.14 3.77
C ALA A 83 3.13 6.16 4.92
N ALA A 84 4.38 5.68 5.07
CA ALA A 84 4.78 4.80 6.18
C ALA A 84 5.09 5.57 7.46
N PHE A 85 5.29 6.89 7.41
CA PHE A 85 5.76 7.65 8.55
C PHE A 85 4.79 7.63 9.76
N PRO A 86 3.45 7.76 9.59
CA PRO A 86 2.53 7.66 10.71
C PRO A 86 2.68 6.34 11.47
N SER A 87 2.76 5.21 10.75
CA SER A 87 2.85 3.88 11.34
C SER A 87 4.22 3.63 11.98
N LEU A 88 5.32 4.04 11.32
CA LEU A 88 6.68 3.94 11.86
C LEU A 88 6.84 4.74 13.15
N TYR A 89 6.46 6.02 13.14
CA TYR A 89 6.57 6.87 14.32
C TYR A 89 5.69 6.36 15.46
N SER A 90 4.47 5.90 15.18
CA SER A 90 3.60 5.31 16.21
C SER A 90 4.19 4.04 16.83
N ASN A 91 4.84 3.19 16.01
CA ASN A 91 5.51 1.98 16.49
C ASN A 91 6.76 2.30 17.34
N ILE A 92 7.54 3.30 16.93
CA ILE A 92 8.69 3.82 17.71
C ILE A 92 8.21 4.41 19.03
N ALA A 93 7.15 5.23 19.00
CA ALA A 93 6.55 5.80 20.20
C ALA A 93 6.14 4.73 21.21
N LYS A 94 5.45 3.68 20.72
CA LYS A 94 5.06 2.55 21.55
C LYS A 94 6.25 1.82 22.18
N CYS A 95 7.35 1.66 21.44
CA CYS A 95 8.57 1.09 22.01
C CYS A 95 9.14 1.97 23.13
N HIS A 96 9.13 3.29 22.97
CA HIS A 96 9.53 4.21 24.05
C HIS A 96 8.59 4.12 25.27
N GLU A 97 7.27 4.01 25.07
CA GLU A 97 6.31 3.79 26.18
C GLU A 97 6.63 2.51 26.96
N ASP A 98 6.85 1.40 26.24
CA ASP A 98 7.19 0.09 26.82
C ASP A 98 8.52 0.14 27.60
N LEU A 99 9.42 1.08 27.27
CA LEU A 99 10.68 1.33 27.97
C LEU A 99 10.57 2.38 29.10
N GLY A 100 9.42 3.05 29.26
CA GLY A 100 9.20 4.12 30.23
C GLY A 100 9.72 5.50 29.80
N GLU A 101 10.06 5.68 28.53
CA GLU A 101 10.63 6.89 27.93
C GLU A 101 9.52 7.82 27.41
N LEU A 102 8.70 8.35 28.32
CA LEU A 102 7.42 9.01 27.99
C LEU A 102 7.56 10.27 27.12
N GLU A 103 8.62 11.06 27.30
CA GLU A 103 8.84 12.28 26.49
C GLU A 103 9.16 11.93 25.04
N ASP A 104 9.99 10.89 24.82
CA ASP A 104 10.32 10.41 23.47
C ASP A 104 9.10 9.75 22.81
N ALA A 105 8.31 8.99 23.57
CA ALA A 105 7.03 8.46 23.09
C ALA A 105 6.11 9.57 22.59
N LYS A 106 5.88 10.60 23.42
CA LYS A 106 5.03 11.74 23.08
C LYS A 106 5.51 12.45 21.81
N LYS A 107 6.80 12.74 21.71
CA LYS A 107 7.39 13.39 20.53
C LYS A 107 7.14 12.57 19.26
N ASN A 108 7.30 11.25 19.32
CA ASN A 108 7.07 10.39 18.17
C ASN A 108 5.58 10.31 17.80
N TYR A 109 4.64 10.32 18.75
CA TYR A 109 3.21 10.43 18.43
C TYR A 109 2.85 11.76 17.77
N GLU A 110 3.41 12.87 18.24
CA GLU A 110 3.23 14.18 17.59
C GLU A 110 3.76 14.17 16.15
N LEU A 111 4.92 13.54 15.92
CA LEU A 111 5.45 13.34 14.56
C LEU A 111 4.52 12.46 13.72
N ALA A 112 4.04 11.33 14.25
CA ALA A 112 3.09 10.47 13.53
C ALA A 112 1.86 11.24 13.04
N ASN A 113 1.25 12.04 13.92
CA ASN A 113 0.08 12.87 13.61
C ASN A 113 0.38 13.99 12.61
N SER A 114 1.63 14.47 12.53
CA SER A 114 2.01 15.47 11.51
C SER A 114 2.04 14.93 10.08
N PHE A 115 2.01 13.60 9.92
CA PHE A 115 2.01 12.91 8.61
C PHE A 115 0.64 12.30 8.24
N THR A 116 -0.42 12.51 9.02
CA THR A 116 -1.75 11.95 8.73
C THR A 116 -2.58 12.78 7.75
N ASP A 117 -2.07 13.92 7.28
CA ASP A 117 -2.76 14.78 6.31
C ASP A 117 -2.83 14.16 4.91
N ASN A 118 -3.64 14.78 4.02
CA ASN A 118 -3.87 14.30 2.66
C ASN A 118 -2.55 14.01 1.89
N PRO A 119 -2.51 12.96 1.03
CA PRO A 119 -1.32 12.61 0.30
C PRO A 119 -0.89 13.74 -0.66
N SER A 120 0.42 14.01 -0.72
CA SER A 120 1.01 15.00 -1.64
C SER A 120 1.45 14.38 -2.98
N ASP A 121 0.68 13.44 -3.51
CA ASP A 121 1.00 12.76 -4.77
C ASP A 121 0.47 13.58 -5.96
N ASP A 122 1.34 13.90 -6.93
CA ASP A 122 1.00 14.70 -8.10
C ASP A 122 0.41 13.86 -9.25
N GLY A 123 0.36 12.54 -9.11
CA GLY A 123 -0.11 11.63 -10.17
C GLY A 123 0.92 11.42 -11.29
N PRO A 124 0.50 11.26 -12.56
CA PRO A 124 -0.89 11.15 -13.02
C PRO A 124 -1.63 9.99 -12.33
N PHE A 125 -2.96 10.11 -12.24
CA PHE A 125 -3.82 9.11 -11.62
C PHE A 125 -4.64 8.34 -12.63
N TYR A 126 -4.95 7.08 -12.27
CA TYR A 126 -5.62 6.12 -13.12
C TYR A 126 -6.76 5.43 -12.40
N HIS A 127 -7.89 5.29 -13.08
CA HIS A 127 -9.03 4.51 -12.62
C HIS A 127 -9.28 3.36 -13.60
N GLY A 128 -9.20 2.13 -13.09
CA GLY A 128 -9.49 0.92 -13.84
C GLY A 128 -10.92 0.48 -13.66
N THR A 129 -11.66 0.28 -14.75
CA THR A 129 -13.08 -0.11 -14.70
C THR A 129 -13.52 -0.82 -15.98
N ARG A 130 -14.76 -1.30 -15.98
CA ARG A 130 -15.49 -1.79 -17.16
C ARG A 130 -16.59 -0.82 -17.61
N ALA A 131 -16.77 0.29 -16.91
CA ALA A 131 -17.70 1.34 -17.29
C ALA A 131 -17.23 2.07 -18.56
N ASP A 132 -18.17 2.33 -19.46
CA ASP A 132 -17.96 3.12 -20.68
C ASP A 132 -18.13 4.60 -20.36
N LEU A 133 -17.02 5.29 -20.10
CA LEU A 133 -16.93 6.70 -19.72
C LEU A 133 -16.24 7.49 -20.83
N GLN A 134 -16.55 8.78 -20.92
CA GLN A 134 -15.99 9.70 -21.89
C GLN A 134 -15.16 10.78 -21.21
N VAL A 135 -14.21 11.36 -21.95
CA VAL A 135 -13.47 12.54 -21.47
C VAL A 135 -14.45 13.67 -21.14
N GLY A 136 -14.30 14.26 -19.96
CA GLY A 136 -15.21 15.27 -19.41
C GLY A 136 -16.23 14.71 -18.43
N ASP A 137 -16.46 13.39 -18.40
CA ASP A 137 -17.36 12.78 -17.44
C ASP A 137 -16.85 12.96 -16.00
N LEU A 138 -17.81 13.03 -15.08
CA LEU A 138 -17.57 13.01 -13.63
C LEU A 138 -17.97 11.63 -13.10
N LEU A 139 -16.97 10.87 -12.70
CA LEU A 139 -17.17 9.63 -11.95
C LEU A 139 -17.49 10.00 -10.51
N THR A 140 -18.63 9.57 -9.98
CA THR A 140 -19.09 9.85 -8.62
C THR A 140 -19.10 8.58 -7.75
N PRO A 141 -18.96 8.68 -6.41
CA PRO A 141 -19.19 7.52 -5.54
C PRO A 141 -20.66 7.05 -5.58
N GLY A 142 -20.94 5.92 -4.93
CA GLY A 142 -22.29 5.33 -4.86
C GLY A 142 -22.52 4.12 -5.77
N GLY A 143 -21.49 3.66 -6.49
CA GLY A 143 -21.54 2.41 -7.25
C GLY A 143 -21.45 1.17 -6.35
N THR A 144 -21.87 0.02 -6.88
CA THR A 144 -21.71 -1.28 -6.20
C THR A 144 -20.24 -1.71 -6.19
N SER A 145 -19.80 -2.35 -5.10
CA SER A 145 -18.44 -2.89 -5.00
C SER A 145 -18.17 -3.96 -6.04
N ASN A 146 -16.96 -3.93 -6.63
CA ASN A 146 -16.46 -4.99 -7.51
C ASN A 146 -16.20 -6.32 -6.78
N TYR A 147 -16.16 -6.32 -5.44
CA TYR A 147 -15.79 -7.49 -4.64
C TYR A 147 -16.93 -8.01 -3.76
N LYS A 148 -17.94 -7.19 -3.45
CA LYS A 148 -19.11 -7.54 -2.62
C LYS A 148 -20.39 -6.96 -3.24
N SER A 149 -21.26 -7.81 -3.78
CA SER A 149 -22.46 -7.38 -4.54
C SER A 149 -23.42 -6.50 -3.76
N ASP A 150 -23.45 -6.60 -2.43
CA ASP A 150 -24.41 -5.90 -1.58
C ASP A 150 -23.82 -4.64 -0.92
N LEU A 151 -22.59 -4.26 -1.29
CA LEU A 151 -21.89 -3.11 -0.72
C LEU A 151 -21.92 -1.92 -1.69
N VAL A 152 -22.49 -0.80 -1.26
CA VAL A 152 -22.42 0.49 -1.95
C VAL A 152 -21.16 1.23 -1.52
N MET A 153 -20.34 1.66 -2.47
CA MET A 153 -19.05 2.31 -2.20
C MET A 153 -19.22 3.80 -1.92
N ASN A 154 -18.69 4.26 -0.79
CA ASN A 154 -18.66 5.67 -0.37
C ASN A 154 -17.57 6.47 -1.07
N HIS A 155 -16.59 5.78 -1.67
CA HIS A 155 -15.43 6.37 -2.31
C HIS A 155 -15.21 5.82 -3.72
N ILE A 156 -14.52 6.60 -4.54
CA ILE A 156 -13.96 6.18 -5.82
C ILE A 156 -12.48 5.85 -5.60
N TYR A 157 -12.04 4.71 -6.12
CA TYR A 157 -10.68 4.20 -5.95
C TYR A 157 -9.87 4.41 -7.21
N PHE A 158 -8.63 4.85 -7.05
CA PHE A 158 -7.71 5.15 -8.15
C PHE A 158 -6.26 4.95 -7.69
N THR A 159 -5.33 4.90 -8.63
CA THR A 159 -3.90 4.68 -8.34
C THR A 159 -3.03 5.55 -9.24
N ALA A 160 -1.83 5.89 -8.78
CA ALA A 160 -0.82 6.52 -9.65
C ALA A 160 0.03 5.51 -10.45
N ILE A 161 -0.39 4.22 -10.51
CA ILE A 161 0.27 3.16 -11.28
C ILE A 161 -0.70 2.61 -12.33
N ALA A 162 -0.41 2.87 -13.62
CA ALA A 162 -1.29 2.47 -14.72
C ALA A 162 -1.55 0.95 -14.77
N ASN A 163 -0.52 0.13 -14.54
CA ASN A 163 -0.68 -1.33 -14.47
C ASN A 163 -1.54 -1.78 -13.29
N GLY A 164 -1.52 -1.04 -12.17
CA GLY A 164 -2.40 -1.26 -11.03
C GLY A 164 -3.86 -1.02 -11.40
N ALA A 165 -4.13 0.08 -12.11
CA ALA A 165 -5.46 0.35 -12.66
C ALA A 165 -5.87 -0.70 -13.70
N GLY A 166 -4.95 -1.16 -14.55
CA GLY A 166 -5.21 -2.26 -15.49
C GLY A 166 -5.66 -3.55 -14.80
N LEU A 167 -4.99 -3.94 -13.70
CA LEU A 167 -5.42 -5.08 -12.88
C LEU A 167 -6.80 -4.85 -12.26
N ALA A 168 -7.08 -3.65 -11.76
CA ALA A 168 -8.39 -3.30 -11.20
C ALA A 168 -9.50 -3.40 -12.26
N ALA A 169 -9.25 -2.90 -13.49
CA ALA A 169 -10.17 -3.02 -14.61
C ALA A 169 -10.47 -4.49 -14.93
N ALA A 170 -9.45 -5.35 -14.94
CA ALA A 170 -9.61 -6.78 -15.19
C ALA A 170 -10.39 -7.52 -14.09
N LEU A 171 -10.31 -7.04 -12.84
CA LEU A 171 -11.04 -7.59 -11.70
C LEU A 171 -12.43 -6.98 -11.48
N ALA A 172 -12.78 -5.90 -12.17
CA ALA A 172 -14.08 -5.23 -12.00
C ALA A 172 -15.27 -6.16 -12.33
N SER A 173 -16.44 -5.91 -11.76
CA SER A 173 -17.62 -6.72 -12.08
C SER A 173 -18.14 -6.44 -13.51
N GLY A 174 -18.76 -7.46 -14.13
CA GLY A 174 -19.41 -7.35 -15.45
C GLY A 174 -18.53 -7.79 -16.63
N ASP A 175 -19.15 -7.85 -17.81
CA ASP A 175 -18.54 -8.41 -19.04
C ASP A 175 -18.15 -7.34 -20.07
N SER A 176 -18.29 -6.06 -19.73
CA SER A 176 -17.87 -4.97 -20.62
C SER A 176 -16.34 -4.92 -20.77
N PRO A 177 -15.82 -4.31 -21.85
CA PRO A 177 -14.37 -4.20 -22.06
C PRO A 177 -13.67 -3.51 -20.88
N GLU A 178 -12.48 -4.01 -20.54
CA GLU A 178 -11.59 -3.43 -19.54
C GLU A 178 -10.98 -2.11 -20.04
N ARG A 179 -11.12 -1.05 -19.25
CA ARG A 179 -10.66 0.30 -19.58
C ARG A 179 -9.87 0.92 -18.42
N VAL A 180 -8.90 1.76 -18.77
CA VAL A 180 -8.07 2.51 -17.82
C VAL A 180 -8.13 3.99 -18.19
N TYR A 181 -8.77 4.78 -17.32
CA TYR A 181 -8.92 6.22 -17.52
C TYR A 181 -7.87 6.99 -16.74
N ILE A 182 -7.36 8.06 -17.33
CA ILE A 182 -6.62 9.10 -16.61
C ILE A 182 -7.64 9.98 -15.90
N VAL A 183 -7.44 10.19 -14.61
CA VAL A 183 -8.39 10.90 -13.75
C VAL A 183 -7.76 12.06 -13.01
N GLU A 184 -8.53 13.11 -12.80
CA GLU A 184 -8.19 14.23 -11.92
C GLU A 184 -9.16 14.27 -10.73
N PRO A 185 -8.66 14.18 -9.48
CA PRO A 185 -9.48 14.42 -8.30
C PRO A 185 -10.07 15.83 -8.31
N THR A 186 -11.38 15.95 -8.06
CA THR A 186 -12.04 17.27 -7.95
C THR A 186 -12.03 17.83 -6.52
N GLY A 187 -11.54 17.05 -5.56
CA GLY A 187 -11.40 17.39 -4.15
C GLY A 187 -10.25 16.63 -3.49
N SER A 188 -10.19 16.67 -2.16
CA SER A 188 -9.20 15.90 -1.39
C SER A 188 -9.40 14.40 -1.55
N PHE A 189 -8.31 13.67 -1.46
CA PHE A 189 -8.29 12.22 -1.46
C PHE A 189 -7.37 11.73 -0.34
N GLU A 190 -7.48 10.46 -0.02
CA GLU A 190 -6.68 9.80 1.03
C GLU A 190 -6.07 8.50 0.52
N HIS A 191 -5.08 7.98 1.24
CA HIS A 191 -4.53 6.66 0.99
C HIS A 191 -5.62 5.59 1.06
N ASP A 192 -5.60 4.61 0.16
CA ASP A 192 -6.53 3.48 0.26
C ASP A 192 -6.15 2.61 1.48
N PRO A 193 -6.98 2.59 2.54
CA PRO A 193 -6.69 1.86 3.76
C PRO A 193 -6.78 0.34 3.55
N ASN A 194 -7.26 -0.16 2.41
CA ASN A 194 -7.31 -1.59 2.12
C ASN A 194 -5.96 -2.15 1.68
N VAL A 195 -5.02 -1.28 1.24
CA VAL A 195 -3.71 -1.70 0.72
C VAL A 195 -2.52 -0.90 1.27
N THR A 196 -2.76 0.23 1.93
CA THR A 196 -1.74 1.03 2.62
C THR A 196 -1.45 0.46 4.01
N ASP A 197 -0.16 0.37 4.39
CA ASP A 197 0.33 -0.19 5.65
C ASP A 197 -0.24 -1.60 5.96
N LYS A 198 -0.55 -2.38 4.91
CA LYS A 198 -1.06 -3.76 5.06
C LYS A 198 0.04 -4.78 5.00
N LYS A 199 0.47 -5.12 3.78
CA LYS A 199 1.56 -6.08 3.61
C LYS A 199 2.89 -5.41 3.86
N PHE A 200 3.10 -4.26 3.22
CA PHE A 200 4.31 -3.44 3.30
C PHE A 200 4.01 -2.10 3.97
N PRO A 201 5.00 -1.50 4.65
CA PRO A 201 4.86 -0.16 5.20
C PRO A 201 4.63 0.88 4.09
N GLY A 202 3.76 1.85 4.36
CA GLY A 202 3.38 2.92 3.45
C GLY A 202 2.42 2.49 2.35
N ASN A 203 2.48 3.17 1.21
CA ASN A 203 1.56 2.95 0.08
C ASN A 203 2.31 2.55 -1.21
N PRO A 204 2.95 1.37 -1.28
CA PRO A 204 3.76 0.99 -2.44
C PRO A 204 2.97 0.89 -3.75
N THR A 205 1.66 0.61 -3.64
CA THR A 205 0.75 0.56 -4.79
C THR A 205 0.27 1.94 -5.26
N ARG A 206 0.63 3.01 -4.53
CA ARG A 206 0.13 4.38 -4.72
C ARG A 206 -1.37 4.39 -4.98
N SER A 207 -2.11 3.64 -4.16
CA SER A 207 -3.57 3.52 -4.26
C SER A 207 -4.24 4.51 -3.31
N TYR A 208 -5.30 5.12 -3.80
CA TYR A 208 -5.99 6.24 -3.18
C TYR A 208 -7.50 6.06 -3.31
N ARG A 209 -8.24 6.80 -2.48
CA ARG A 209 -9.69 6.89 -2.59
C ARG A 209 -10.19 8.31 -2.33
N SER A 210 -11.30 8.68 -2.95
CA SER A 210 -11.91 10.01 -2.85
C SER A 210 -13.42 9.92 -2.69
N ALA A 211 -14.00 10.70 -1.78
CA ALA A 211 -15.43 10.92 -1.68
C ALA A 211 -15.92 12.02 -2.66
N ALA A 212 -15.02 12.89 -3.12
CA ALA A 212 -15.29 13.81 -4.20
C ALA A 212 -15.23 13.10 -5.57
N PRO A 213 -15.98 13.56 -6.58
CA PRO A 213 -15.91 13.00 -7.93
C PRO A 213 -14.51 13.04 -8.53
N LEU A 214 -14.25 12.15 -9.47
CA LEU A 214 -13.06 12.19 -10.33
C LEU A 214 -13.47 12.62 -11.74
N ARG A 215 -12.73 13.55 -12.35
CA ARG A 215 -12.93 13.93 -13.75
C ARG A 215 -12.13 13.01 -14.66
N ILE A 216 -12.76 12.47 -15.69
CA ILE A 216 -12.10 11.71 -16.75
C ILE A 216 -11.41 12.72 -17.69
N VAL A 217 -10.08 12.64 -17.78
CA VAL A 217 -9.27 13.55 -18.62
C VAL A 217 -8.60 12.85 -19.80
N GLY A 218 -8.63 11.52 -19.82
CA GLY A 218 -8.13 10.71 -20.92
C GLY A 218 -8.38 9.22 -20.69
N GLU A 219 -8.02 8.42 -21.69
CA GLU A 219 -7.97 6.95 -21.63
C GLU A 219 -6.56 6.55 -22.06
N VAL A 220 -5.90 5.72 -21.25
CA VAL A 220 -4.66 5.05 -21.67
C VAL A 220 -5.07 3.81 -22.46
N THR A 221 -4.17 3.22 -23.27
CA THR A 221 -4.35 1.88 -23.88
C THR A 221 -3.16 0.96 -23.65
N ASP A 222 -2.02 1.53 -23.22
CA ASP A 222 -0.77 0.84 -22.99
C ASP A 222 -0.64 0.46 -21.50
N TRP A 223 -1.15 -0.72 -21.16
CA TRP A 223 -0.91 -1.36 -19.87
C TRP A 223 -0.83 -2.88 -20.02
N VAL A 224 -0.22 -3.53 -19.03
CA VAL A 224 -0.03 -4.97 -19.03
C VAL A 224 -1.35 -5.69 -18.81
N ARG A 225 -1.81 -6.42 -19.83
CA ARG A 225 -2.96 -7.34 -19.73
C ARG A 225 -2.56 -8.59 -18.97
N GLN A 226 -3.46 -9.02 -18.08
CA GLN A 226 -3.28 -10.26 -17.33
C GLN A 226 -3.78 -11.46 -18.16
N THR A 227 -3.10 -12.60 -18.05
CA THR A 227 -3.63 -13.84 -18.64
C THR A 227 -4.82 -14.36 -17.83
N PRO A 228 -5.70 -15.19 -18.43
CA PRO A 228 -6.81 -15.81 -17.70
C PRO A 228 -6.36 -16.56 -16.44
N GLU A 229 -5.22 -17.26 -16.50
CA GLU A 229 -4.64 -18.00 -15.38
C GLU A 229 -4.19 -17.06 -14.26
N GLN A 230 -3.53 -15.94 -14.61
CA GLN A 230 -3.14 -14.92 -13.65
C GLN A 230 -4.35 -14.28 -12.97
N LEU A 231 -5.41 -13.98 -13.74
CA LEU A 231 -6.65 -13.44 -13.19
C LEU A 231 -7.34 -14.42 -12.25
N GLN A 232 -7.34 -15.71 -12.57
CA GLN A 232 -7.88 -16.72 -11.68
C GLN A 232 -7.10 -16.77 -10.36
N GLN A 233 -5.76 -16.74 -10.40
CA GLN A 233 -4.94 -16.67 -9.19
C GLN A 233 -5.23 -15.43 -8.34
N TRP A 234 -5.50 -14.28 -8.96
CA TRP A 234 -5.90 -13.07 -8.24
C TRP A 234 -7.26 -13.23 -7.58
N ARG A 235 -8.25 -13.80 -8.27
CA ARG A 235 -9.58 -14.07 -7.71
C ARG A 235 -9.51 -15.04 -6.53
N ASP A 236 -8.72 -16.10 -6.66
CA ASP A 236 -8.52 -17.08 -5.58
C ASP A 236 -7.84 -16.44 -4.36
N LYS A 237 -6.86 -15.54 -4.58
CA LYS A 237 -6.24 -14.77 -3.50
C LYS A 237 -7.24 -13.87 -2.79
N LEU A 238 -8.04 -13.12 -3.55
CA LEU A 238 -9.05 -12.20 -3.00
C LEU A 238 -10.15 -12.93 -2.22
N ALA A 239 -10.58 -14.10 -2.70
CA ALA A 239 -11.54 -14.95 -1.98
C ALA A 239 -11.00 -15.45 -0.63
N ASN A 240 -9.67 -15.56 -0.50
CA ASN A 240 -9.00 -15.99 0.73
C ASN A 240 -8.59 -14.83 1.65
N VAL A 241 -8.74 -13.56 1.22
CA VAL A 241 -8.47 -12.41 2.10
C VAL A 241 -9.53 -12.35 3.19
N LYS A 242 -9.11 -12.67 4.42
CA LYS A 242 -9.93 -12.49 5.62
C LYS A 242 -9.91 -11.02 6.02
N GLY A 243 -10.95 -10.28 5.68
CA GLY A 243 -11.08 -8.87 6.05
C GLY A 243 -12.35 -8.23 5.53
N GLU A 244 -12.88 -7.26 6.26
CA GLU A 244 -13.93 -6.39 5.75
C GLU A 244 -13.32 -5.31 4.84
N ILE A 245 -14.05 -4.95 3.78
CA ILE A 245 -13.65 -3.82 2.93
C ILE A 245 -13.87 -2.58 3.76
N ILE A 246 -12.80 -1.81 3.98
CA ILE A 246 -12.88 -0.51 4.63
C ILE A 246 -13.43 0.43 3.56
N ASN A 247 -14.72 0.74 3.69
CA ASN A 247 -15.50 1.58 2.79
C ASN A 247 -15.52 3.02 3.27
#